data_AF-A0A7S3VLP1-F1
#
_entry.id   AF-A0A7S3VLP1-F1
#
_cell.length_a   1.000
_cell.length_b   1.000
_cell.length_c   1.000
_cell.angle_alpha   90.00
_cell.angle_beta   90.00
_cell.angle_gamma   90.00
#
_symmetry.space_group_name_H-M   'P 1'
#
loop_
_entity.id
_entity.type
_entity.pdbx_description
1 polymer ?
#
loop_
_entity_poly.entity_id
_entity_poly.type
_entity_poly.pdbx_seq_one_letter_code
_entity_poly.pdbx_strand_id
1 'polypeptide(L)'
;MEGAKIYAQNAIRKKSEQLNYMKLSSRLDAVVSRLDSQVKMHMVTKNMSSITKSLEQSVQSNNLERIQKTMDQFEKQFENLDMQGQVVENVMGTQANLSTPEEDVNNLINQVAEEHNLDTKLAMANAPSAAHGQKVGAGQEDDMAARLASLQGR
;
A
#
# COMPACT_ATOMS: atom_id res chain seq x y z
N MET A 1 -36.69 39.08 4.85
CA MET A 1 -35.28 38.82 5.22
C MET A 1 -35.09 37.52 5.98
N GLU A 2 -36.07 37.06 6.76
CA GLU A 2 -35.96 35.86 7.60
C GLU A 2 -35.79 34.55 6.82
N GLY A 3 -36.53 34.38 5.71
CA GLY A 3 -36.40 33.20 4.84
C GLY A 3 -34.99 33.03 4.25
N ALA A 4 -34.34 34.12 3.81
CA ALA A 4 -32.97 34.07 3.30
C ALA A 4 -31.97 33.60 4.37
N LYS A 5 -32.18 33.97 5.63
CA LYS A 5 -31.35 33.55 6.78
C LYS A 5 -31.52 32.06 7.07
N ILE A 6 -32.75 31.54 6.99
CA ILE A 6 -33.05 30.10 7.15
C ILE A 6 -32.43 29.27 6.02
N TYR A 7 -32.52 29.73 4.75
CA TYR A 7 -31.88 29.05 3.63
C TYR A 7 -30.35 29.05 3.76
N ALA A 8 -29.75 30.17 4.17
CA ALA A 8 -28.31 30.25 4.43
C ALA A 8 -27.88 29.29 5.55
N GLN A 9 -28.63 29.22 6.65
CA GLN A 9 -28.34 28.30 7.76
C GLN A 9 -28.46 26.83 7.33
N ASN A 10 -29.48 26.49 6.55
CA ASN A 10 -29.62 25.15 5.99
C ASN A 10 -28.50 24.79 5.01
N ALA A 11 -28.04 25.73 4.18
CA ALA A 11 -26.92 25.53 3.26
C ALA A 11 -25.61 25.24 4.03
N ILE A 12 -25.32 26.00 5.09
CA ILE A 12 -24.15 25.79 5.94
C ILE A 12 -24.23 24.42 6.63
N ARG A 13 -25.40 24.08 7.19
CA ARG A 13 -25.62 22.77 7.81
C ARG A 13 -25.40 21.63 6.80
N LYS A 14 -25.95 21.74 5.60
CA LYS A 14 -25.80 20.73 4.54
C LYS A 14 -24.36 20.56 4.09
N LYS A 15 -23.59 21.65 3.98
CA LYS A 15 -22.15 21.59 3.69
C LYS A 15 -21.37 20.86 4.79
N SER A 16 -21.67 21.14 6.06
CA SER A 16 -21.06 20.46 7.20
C SER A 16 -21.41 18.96 7.24
N GLU A 17 -22.67 18.62 7.01
CA GLU A 17 -23.12 17.24 6.85
C GLU A 17 -22.37 16.52 5.72
N GLN A 18 -22.26 17.15 4.55
CA GLN A 18 -21.53 16.58 3.40
C GLN A 18 -20.07 16.27 3.75
N LEU A 19 -19.36 17.18 4.41
CA LEU A 19 -17.97 16.96 4.83
C LEU A 19 -17.85 15.79 5.82
N ASN A 20 -18.79 15.68 6.75
CA ASN A 20 -18.81 14.55 7.69
C ASN A 20 -19.11 13.22 6.99
N TYR A 21 -20.03 13.21 6.01
CA TYR A 21 -20.29 12.03 5.18
C TYR A 21 -19.10 11.65 4.32
N MET A 22 -18.37 12.62 3.77
CA MET A 22 -17.18 12.35 2.97
C MET A 22 -16.06 11.73 3.81
N LYS A 23 -15.85 12.22 5.04
CA LYS A 23 -14.93 11.60 6.01
C LYS A 23 -15.36 10.18 6.39
N LEU A 24 -16.65 9.96 6.60
CA LEU A 24 -17.18 8.62 6.89
C LEU A 24 -17.00 7.69 5.68
N SER A 25 -17.26 8.16 4.47
CA SER A 25 -17.09 7.41 3.23
C SER A 25 -15.65 6.98 3.02
N SER A 26 -14.68 7.88 3.24
CA SER A 26 -13.25 7.55 3.14
C SER A 26 -12.84 6.49 4.15
N ARG A 27 -13.33 6.57 5.40
CA ARG A 27 -13.10 5.52 6.41
C ARG A 27 -13.75 4.19 6.05
N LEU A 28 -14.95 4.22 5.48
CA LEU A 28 -15.63 3.02 5.02
C LEU A 28 -14.88 2.37 3.87
N ASP A 29 -14.39 3.15 2.91
CA ASP A 29 -13.62 2.64 1.77
C ASP A 29 -12.31 1.97 2.22
N ALA A 30 -11.60 2.57 3.18
CA ALA A 30 -10.44 1.96 3.79
C ALA A 30 -10.77 0.61 4.50
N VAL A 31 -11.91 0.53 5.18
CA VAL A 31 -12.36 -0.72 5.82
C VAL A 31 -12.73 -1.77 4.77
N VAL A 32 -13.39 -1.38 3.67
CA VAL A 32 -13.73 -2.29 2.56
C VAL A 32 -12.48 -2.86 1.92
N SER A 33 -11.49 -2.02 1.60
CA SER A 33 -10.21 -2.48 1.03
C SER A 33 -9.51 -3.49 1.95
N ARG A 34 -9.50 -3.24 3.27
CA ARG A 34 -8.96 -4.18 4.25
C ARG A 34 -9.76 -5.48 4.30
N LEU A 35 -11.08 -5.41 4.23
CA LEU A 35 -11.96 -6.58 4.26
C LEU A 35 -11.79 -7.42 2.99
N ASP A 36 -11.67 -6.82 1.82
CA ASP A 36 -11.39 -7.51 0.56
C ASP A 36 -10.04 -8.26 0.62
N SER A 37 -9.01 -7.62 1.15
CA SER A 37 -7.73 -8.28 1.40
C SER A 37 -7.87 -9.45 2.36
N GLN A 38 -8.66 -9.30 3.44
CA GLN A 38 -8.92 -10.38 4.39
C GLN A 38 -9.70 -11.54 3.78
N VAL A 39 -10.70 -11.27 2.94
CA VAL A 39 -11.47 -12.32 2.24
C VAL A 39 -10.58 -13.10 1.28
N LYS A 40 -9.73 -12.42 0.52
CA LYS A 40 -8.72 -13.08 -0.35
C LYS A 40 -7.78 -13.95 0.47
N MET A 41 -7.22 -13.43 1.57
CA MET A 41 -6.32 -14.18 2.45
C MET A 41 -7.03 -15.37 3.13
N HIS A 42 -8.31 -15.23 3.48
CA HIS A 42 -9.11 -16.32 4.04
C HIS A 42 -9.32 -17.44 3.01
N MET A 43 -9.61 -17.10 1.75
CA MET A 43 -9.73 -18.08 0.67
C MET A 43 -8.41 -18.83 0.45
N VAL A 44 -7.28 -18.12 0.47
CA VAL A 44 -5.95 -18.74 0.36
C VAL A 44 -5.68 -19.68 1.53
N THR A 45 -5.95 -19.26 2.76
CA THR A 45 -5.82 -20.11 3.96
C THR A 45 -6.66 -21.38 3.85
N LYS A 46 -7.90 -21.26 3.36
CA LYS A 46 -8.80 -22.41 3.17
C LYS A 46 -8.25 -23.40 2.13
N ASN A 47 -7.75 -22.89 1.00
CA ASN A 47 -7.14 -23.71 -0.05
C ASN A 47 -5.90 -24.42 0.48
N MET A 48 -5.04 -23.69 1.21
CA MET A 48 -3.84 -24.24 1.83
C MET A 48 -4.17 -25.35 2.84
N SER A 49 -5.20 -25.15 3.67
CA SER A 49 -5.67 -26.17 4.63
C SER A 49 -6.21 -27.43 3.93
N SER A 50 -6.88 -27.29 2.78
CA SER A 50 -7.33 -28.46 2.02
C SER A 50 -6.15 -29.27 1.49
N ILE A 51 -5.08 -28.61 1.09
CA ILE A 51 -3.96 -29.23 0.38
C ILE A 51 -2.96 -29.84 1.35
N THR A 52 -2.76 -29.22 2.50
CA THR A 52 -2.03 -29.85 3.60
C THR A 52 -2.73 -31.14 4.06
N LYS A 53 -4.07 -31.16 4.12
CA LYS A 53 -4.83 -32.40 4.40
C LYS A 53 -4.69 -33.46 3.30
N SER A 54 -4.75 -33.06 2.03
CA SER A 54 -4.53 -33.98 0.90
C SER A 54 -3.10 -34.54 0.87
N LEU A 55 -2.12 -33.72 1.24
CA LEU A 55 -0.72 -34.12 1.36
C LEU A 55 -0.55 -35.11 2.51
N GLU A 56 -1.14 -34.85 3.68
CA GLU A 56 -1.12 -35.76 4.83
C GLU A 56 -1.70 -37.15 4.49
N GLN A 57 -2.85 -37.21 3.80
CA GLN A 57 -3.41 -38.48 3.32
C GLN A 57 -2.50 -39.17 2.29
N SER A 58 -1.84 -38.41 1.42
CA SER A 58 -0.95 -38.97 0.39
C SER A 58 0.34 -39.53 0.98
N VAL A 59 0.88 -38.87 2.02
CA VAL A 59 2.02 -39.34 2.82
C VAL A 59 1.66 -40.60 3.60
N GLN A 60 0.49 -40.62 4.26
CA GLN A 60 0.02 -41.81 4.99
C GLN A 60 -0.18 -43.03 4.08
N SER A 61 -0.62 -42.82 2.84
CA SER A 61 -0.81 -43.89 1.85
C SER A 61 0.48 -44.32 1.13
N ASN A 62 1.65 -43.74 1.49
CA ASN A 62 2.95 -43.98 0.84
C ASN A 62 2.90 -43.85 -0.70
N ASN A 63 1.97 -43.07 -1.23
CA ASN A 63 1.78 -42.92 -2.66
C ASN A 63 2.64 -41.75 -3.16
N LEU A 64 3.87 -42.06 -3.57
CA LEU A 64 4.85 -41.08 -4.06
C LEU A 64 4.34 -40.26 -5.25
N GLU A 65 3.56 -40.85 -6.15
CA GLU A 65 3.00 -40.14 -7.31
C GLU A 65 1.93 -39.12 -6.89
N ARG A 66 1.10 -39.46 -5.88
CA ARG A 66 0.17 -38.51 -5.28
C ARG A 66 0.90 -37.42 -4.50
N ILE A 67 1.94 -37.76 -3.74
CA ILE A 67 2.75 -36.76 -3.03
C ILE A 67 3.33 -35.75 -4.01
N GLN A 68 3.93 -36.20 -5.12
CA GLN A 68 4.46 -35.33 -6.16
C GLN A 68 3.37 -34.39 -6.74
N LYS A 69 2.22 -34.93 -7.16
CA LYS A 69 1.10 -34.11 -7.68
C LYS A 69 0.56 -33.11 -6.65
N THR A 70 0.53 -33.48 -5.37
CA THR A 70 0.03 -32.60 -4.30
C THR A 70 1.06 -31.52 -3.96
N MET A 71 2.36 -31.83 -4.05
CA MET A 71 3.44 -30.85 -3.91
C MET A 71 3.47 -29.86 -5.07
N ASP A 72 3.30 -30.30 -6.31
CA ASP A 72 3.20 -29.42 -7.48
C ASP A 72 2.02 -28.44 -7.34
N GLN A 73 0.92 -28.86 -6.71
CA GLN A 73 -0.22 -27.99 -6.40
C GLN A 73 0.12 -26.99 -5.29
N PHE A 74 0.75 -27.45 -4.22
CA PHE A 74 1.19 -26.60 -3.11
C PHE A 74 2.14 -25.49 -3.61
N GLU A 75 3.12 -25.83 -4.45
CA GLU A 75 4.03 -24.87 -5.06
C GLU A 75 3.28 -23.80 -5.86
N LYS A 76 2.32 -24.21 -6.71
CA LYS A 76 1.50 -23.27 -7.48
C LYS A 76 0.62 -22.35 -6.63
N GLN A 77 0.10 -22.82 -5.49
CA GLN A 77 -0.65 -21.93 -4.60
C GLN A 77 0.26 -21.00 -3.81
N PHE A 78 1.44 -21.48 -3.42
CA PHE A 78 2.41 -20.67 -2.70
C PHE A 78 2.96 -19.56 -3.58
N GLU A 79 3.31 -19.87 -4.83
CA GLU A 79 3.74 -18.88 -5.83
C GLU A 79 2.63 -17.84 -6.12
N ASN A 80 1.37 -18.28 -6.24
CA ASN A 80 0.25 -17.34 -6.36
C ASN A 80 0.07 -16.46 -5.12
N LEU A 81 0.34 -16.97 -3.92
CA LEU A 81 0.26 -16.19 -2.68
C LEU A 81 1.35 -15.13 -2.64
N ASP A 82 2.58 -15.48 -3.00
CA ASP A 82 3.69 -14.54 -3.07
C ASP A 82 3.47 -13.46 -4.14
N MET A 83 3.04 -13.85 -5.34
CA MET A 83 2.66 -12.90 -6.40
C MET A 83 1.51 -11.99 -5.96
N GLN A 84 0.48 -12.51 -5.27
CA GLN A 84 -0.62 -11.69 -4.75
C GLN A 84 -0.15 -10.74 -3.64
N GLY A 85 0.77 -11.17 -2.78
CA GLY A 85 1.40 -10.31 -1.77
C GLY A 85 2.12 -9.13 -2.41
N GLN A 86 2.98 -9.41 -3.40
CA GLN A 86 3.70 -8.38 -4.15
C GLN A 86 2.77 -7.44 -4.92
N VAL A 87 1.69 -7.95 -5.53
CA VAL A 87 0.70 -7.11 -6.22
C VAL A 87 -0.06 -6.23 -5.24
N VAL A 88 -0.46 -6.76 -4.09
CA VAL A 88 -1.14 -5.97 -3.04
C VAL A 88 -0.20 -4.90 -2.50
N GLU A 89 1.06 -5.21 -2.23
CA GLU A 89 2.06 -4.24 -1.77
C GLU A 89 2.31 -3.15 -2.82
N ASN A 90 2.44 -3.51 -4.10
CA ASN A 90 2.61 -2.55 -5.19
C ASN A 90 1.37 -1.68 -5.40
N VAL A 91 0.16 -2.25 -5.36
CA VAL A 91 -1.09 -1.49 -5.51
C VAL A 91 -1.34 -0.60 -4.30
N MET A 92 -1.06 -1.07 -3.09
CA MET A 92 -1.17 -0.26 -1.87
C MET A 92 -0.11 0.84 -1.84
N GLY A 93 1.13 0.56 -2.28
CA GLY A 93 2.17 1.58 -2.43
C GLY A 93 1.81 2.62 -3.48
N THR A 94 1.24 2.21 -4.61
CA THR A 94 0.78 3.15 -5.65
C THR A 94 -0.43 3.98 -5.20
N GLN A 95 -1.39 3.37 -4.50
CA GLN A 95 -2.55 4.06 -3.96
C GLN A 95 -2.17 5.01 -2.81
N ALA A 96 -1.18 4.62 -1.99
CA ALA A 96 -0.57 5.50 -0.99
C ALA A 96 0.09 6.70 -1.70
N ASN A 97 0.88 6.49 -2.74
CA ASN A 97 1.50 7.61 -3.48
C ASN A 97 0.47 8.55 -4.12
N LEU A 98 -0.69 8.03 -4.55
CA LEU A 98 -1.78 8.85 -5.12
C LEU A 98 -2.56 9.64 -4.06
N SER A 99 -2.72 9.09 -2.85
CA SER A 99 -3.52 9.68 -1.76
C SER A 99 -2.69 10.49 -0.76
N THR A 100 -1.39 10.22 -0.67
CA THR A 100 -0.39 10.93 0.11
C THR A 100 0.84 11.17 -0.78
N PRO A 101 0.93 12.34 -1.43
CA PRO A 101 2.11 12.71 -2.20
C PRO A 101 3.36 12.65 -1.31
N GLU A 102 4.47 12.13 -1.84
CA GLU A 102 5.73 12.04 -1.08
C GLU A 102 6.21 13.41 -0.60
N GLU A 103 5.93 14.47 -1.35
CA GLU A 103 6.26 15.84 -0.96
C GLU A 103 5.56 16.28 0.34
N ASP A 104 4.28 15.96 0.50
CA ASP A 104 3.51 16.28 1.72
C ASP A 104 4.03 15.50 2.93
N VAL A 105 4.43 14.23 2.71
CA VAL A 105 5.03 13.38 3.75
C VAL A 105 6.42 13.91 4.13
N ASN A 106 7.25 14.27 3.17
CA ASN A 106 8.59 14.83 3.40
C ASN A 106 8.52 16.18 4.13
N ASN A 107 7.56 17.04 3.78
CA ASN A 107 7.32 18.30 4.47
C ASN A 107 6.88 18.08 5.92
N LEU A 108 5.99 17.11 6.17
CA LEU A 108 5.59 16.75 7.53
C LEU A 108 6.75 16.18 8.35
N ILE A 109 7.59 15.32 7.76
CA ILE A 109 8.78 14.76 8.42
C ILE A 109 9.74 15.88 8.82
N ASN A 110 9.98 16.86 7.94
CA ASN A 110 10.84 18.00 8.25
C ASN A 110 10.23 18.89 9.35
N GLN A 111 8.93 19.16 9.31
CA GLN A 111 8.26 19.95 10.34
C GLN A 111 8.33 19.27 11.72
N VAL A 112 8.03 17.97 11.79
CA VAL A 112 8.10 17.19 13.05
C VAL A 112 9.55 17.09 13.53
N ALA A 113 10.51 16.96 12.62
CA ALA A 113 11.92 16.94 12.96
C ALA A 113 12.41 18.26 13.55
N GLU A 114 12.01 19.39 12.96
CA GLU A 114 12.30 20.73 13.48
C GLU A 114 11.64 20.95 14.85
N GLU A 115 10.38 20.54 15.02
CA GLU A 115 9.65 20.64 16.30
C GLU A 115 10.29 19.80 17.42
N HIS A 116 10.91 18.67 17.07
CA HIS A 116 11.57 17.77 18.01
C HIS A 116 13.10 17.94 18.07
N ASN A 117 13.68 18.95 17.42
CA ASN A 117 15.12 19.14 17.27
C ASN A 117 15.86 17.87 16.80
N LEU A 118 15.22 17.05 15.98
CA LEU A 118 15.80 15.87 15.36
C LEU A 118 16.51 16.33 14.08
N ASP A 119 17.84 16.34 14.07
CA ASP A 119 18.61 16.66 12.86
C ASP A 119 18.42 15.52 11.83
N THR A 120 17.45 15.68 10.93
CA THR A 120 17.05 14.67 9.92
C THR A 120 18.19 14.30 8.99
N LYS A 121 19.20 15.18 8.83
CA LYS A 121 20.41 14.88 8.06
C LYS A 121 21.23 13.72 8.64
N LEU A 122 21.16 13.50 9.95
CA LEU A 122 21.96 12.47 10.62
C LEU A 122 21.19 11.14 10.81
N ALA A 123 19.88 11.21 11.06
CA ALA A 123 19.06 10.02 11.26
C ALA A 123 18.80 9.23 9.96
N MET A 124 18.62 9.94 8.83
CA MET A 124 18.45 9.30 7.51
C MET A 124 19.78 8.80 6.90
N ALA A 125 20.92 9.18 7.48
CA ALA A 125 22.23 8.64 7.13
C ALA A 125 22.58 7.33 7.87
N ASN A 126 21.94 7.07 9.02
CA ASN A 126 22.21 5.93 9.89
C ASN A 126 21.08 4.88 9.95
N ALA A 127 19.98 5.06 9.22
CA ALA A 127 19.08 3.95 8.96
C ALA A 127 19.84 2.93 8.09
N PRO A 128 19.99 1.65 8.51
CA PRO A 128 20.62 0.65 7.67
C PRO A 128 19.81 0.56 6.38
N SER A 129 20.43 1.00 5.31
CA SER A 129 19.89 0.95 3.95
C SER A 129 19.70 -0.52 3.59
N ALA A 130 18.48 -1.02 3.80
CA ALA A 130 18.00 -2.18 3.09
C ALA A 130 17.79 -1.73 1.63
N ALA A 131 18.88 -1.79 0.88
CA ALA A 131 18.95 -1.88 -0.57
C ALA A 131 17.97 -0.99 -1.37
N HIS A 132 18.30 0.29 -1.57
CA HIS A 132 18.10 0.92 -2.88
C HIS A 132 18.91 2.22 -3.02
N GLY A 133 19.68 2.31 -4.10
CA GLY A 133 19.97 3.53 -4.83
C GLY A 133 20.64 4.69 -4.09
N GLN A 134 21.96 4.76 -4.21
CA GLN A 134 22.79 5.97 -4.33
C GLN A 134 22.06 7.33 -4.23
N LYS A 135 22.36 8.06 -3.14
CA LYS A 135 21.92 9.43 -2.90
C LYS A 135 22.33 10.35 -4.05
N VAL A 136 21.33 10.90 -4.73
CA VAL A 136 21.48 12.08 -5.58
C VAL A 136 20.92 13.26 -4.79
N GLY A 137 21.78 14.21 -4.42
CA GLY A 137 21.37 15.41 -3.67
C GLY A 137 20.45 16.27 -4.53
N ALA A 138 19.63 17.14 -3.92
CA ALA A 138 18.64 18.00 -4.60
C ALA A 138 19.17 18.86 -5.78
N GLY A 139 20.50 18.98 -5.98
CA GLY A 139 21.09 19.56 -7.20
C GLY A 139 21.30 18.58 -8.37
N GLN A 140 21.13 17.28 -8.15
CA GLN A 140 21.26 16.22 -9.16
C GLN A 140 19.92 15.84 -9.81
N GLU A 141 18.78 16.16 -9.20
CA GLU A 141 17.48 15.97 -9.85
C GLU A 141 17.29 16.97 -11.01
N ASP A 142 17.65 18.24 -10.81
CA ASP A 142 17.68 19.24 -11.89
C ASP A 142 18.73 18.88 -12.96
N ASP A 143 19.90 18.36 -12.58
CA ASP A 143 20.93 17.91 -13.53
C ASP A 143 20.51 16.66 -14.31
N MET A 144 19.78 15.73 -13.67
CA MET A 144 19.22 14.55 -14.35
C MET A 144 18.04 14.92 -15.26
N ALA A 145 17.16 15.82 -14.85
CA ALA A 145 16.08 16.33 -15.68
C ALA A 145 16.62 17.05 -16.93
N ALA A 146 17.66 17.87 -16.77
CA ALA A 146 18.36 18.51 -17.87
C ALA A 146 19.06 17.50 -18.80
N ARG A 147 19.70 16.46 -18.24
CA ARG A 147 20.34 15.39 -19.04
C ARG A 147 19.34 14.52 -19.80
N LEU A 148 18.19 14.19 -19.21
CA LEU A 148 17.12 13.43 -19.86
C LEU A 148 16.50 14.22 -21.02
N ALA A 149 16.28 15.52 -20.84
CA ALA A 149 15.81 16.40 -21.91
C ALA A 149 16.80 16.48 -23.08
N SER A 150 18.11 16.48 -22.79
CA SER A 150 19.15 16.49 -23.82
C SER A 150 19.24 15.19 -24.64
N LEU A 151 18.80 14.06 -24.07
CA LEU A 151 18.76 12.74 -24.71
C LEU A 151 17.47 12.52 -25.51
N GLN A 152 16.37 13.17 -25.14
CA GLN A 152 15.10 13.13 -25.88
C GLN A 152 15.04 14.12 -27.05
N GLY A 153 16.00 15.04 -27.14
CA GLY A 153 16.10 16.06 -28.20
C GLY A 153 16.99 15.68 -29.40
N ARG A 154 17.33 14.40 -29.59
CA ARG A 154 18.06 13.89 -30.76
C ARG A 154 17.28 12.82 -31.51
#